data_AF-A0A542PXV8-F1
#
_entry.id   AF-A0A542PXV8-F1
#
_cell.length_a   1.000
_cell.length_b   1.000
_cell.length_c   1.000
_cell.angle_alpha   90.00
_cell.angle_beta   90.00
_cell.angle_gamma   90.00
#
_symmetry.space_group_name_H-M   'P 1'
#
loop_
_entity.id
_entity.type
_entity.pdbx_description
1 polymer ?
#
loop_
_entity_poly.entity_id
_entity_poly.type
_entity_poly.pdbx_seq_one_letter_code
_entity_poly.pdbx_strand_id
1 'polypeptide(L)'
;MQVYPADRGSEMFVAVRVCATSVADREGKPVTGTTRAPVDVLEFSDDLVEADVQPLRDFLTARLTELIERQPPGSDERFAVAALMDHVTLDCIGLSDGLLAWGGHVARGQKNQAGHVQTLRQDIRSRWNLLCRTAACWREHPEHQSRWRELYHLCAEHAEFVEQTMGDASSGPYEVRAHP
;
A
#
# COMPACT_ATOMS: atom_id res chain seq x y z
N MET A 1 3.68 -49.09 27.39
CA MET A 1 4.14 -48.10 28.38
C MET A 1 5.65 -48.00 28.22
N GLN A 2 6.11 -46.96 27.54
CA GLN A 2 7.52 -46.67 27.33
C GLN A 2 7.65 -45.16 27.41
N VAL A 3 8.38 -44.71 28.43
CA VAL A 3 8.63 -43.30 28.77
C VAL A 3 10.11 -43.06 28.53
N TYR A 4 10.43 -42.03 27.74
CA TYR A 4 11.75 -41.40 27.64
C TYR A 4 11.54 -39.94 27.20
N PRO A 5 12.49 -39.03 27.51
CA PRO A 5 12.22 -37.90 28.38
C PRO A 5 12.15 -36.56 27.65
N ALA A 6 11.71 -35.54 28.39
CA ALA A 6 11.75 -34.14 28.01
C ALA A 6 13.19 -33.68 27.77
N ASP A 7 13.44 -33.10 26.60
CA ASP A 7 14.62 -32.30 26.35
C ASP A 7 14.18 -30.85 26.07
N ARG A 8 14.75 -29.94 26.87
CA ARG A 8 14.60 -28.50 26.77
C ARG A 8 15.78 -27.98 25.98
N GLY A 9 15.52 -27.14 24.99
CA GLY A 9 16.50 -26.17 24.53
C GLY A 9 16.64 -26.12 23.03
N SER A 10 16.05 -25.09 22.42
CA SER A 10 16.81 -24.03 21.73
C SER A 10 15.86 -23.25 20.85
N GLU A 11 15.75 -21.97 21.18
CA GLU A 11 15.15 -20.93 20.35
C GLU A 11 15.82 -20.94 18.97
N MET A 12 15.10 -21.34 17.92
CA MET A 12 15.49 -21.01 16.56
C MET A 12 14.92 -19.64 16.21
N PHE A 13 15.64 -18.60 16.62
CA PHE A 13 15.58 -17.31 15.93
C PHE A 13 16.14 -17.52 14.52
N VAL A 14 15.27 -17.65 13.52
CA VAL A 14 15.65 -17.54 12.12
C VAL A 14 15.93 -16.07 11.83
N ALA A 15 17.16 -15.64 12.11
CA ALA A 15 17.68 -14.38 11.62
C ALA A 15 17.84 -14.50 10.09
N VAL A 16 16.84 -14.05 9.34
CA VAL A 16 16.97 -13.83 7.90
C VAL A 16 17.89 -12.64 7.70
N ARG A 17 19.19 -12.92 7.62
CA ARG A 17 20.20 -11.92 7.22
C ARG A 17 20.08 -11.76 5.71
N VAL A 18 19.31 -10.77 5.27
CA VAL A 18 19.33 -10.33 3.87
C VAL A 18 20.72 -9.75 3.60
N CYS A 19 21.57 -10.55 2.96
CA CYS A 19 22.80 -10.06 2.35
C CYS A 19 22.41 -9.11 1.22
N ALA A 20 22.58 -7.81 1.45
CA ALA A 20 22.63 -6.81 0.39
C ALA A 20 23.89 -7.07 -0.46
N THR A 21 23.77 -7.90 -1.50
CA THR A 21 24.77 -7.97 -2.57
C THR A 21 24.66 -6.71 -3.42
N SER A 22 25.43 -5.70 -3.03
CA SER A 22 25.84 -4.59 -3.90
C SER A 22 26.81 -5.13 -4.95
N VAL A 23 26.43 -5.05 -6.23
CA VAL A 23 27.40 -5.12 -7.33
C VAL A 23 27.23 -3.84 -8.14
N ALA A 24 28.34 -3.10 -8.15
CA ALA A 24 28.51 -1.75 -8.64
C ALA A 24 28.28 -1.60 -10.15
N ASP A 25 27.61 -0.52 -10.53
CA ASP A 25 27.70 0.03 -11.87
C ASP A 25 29.01 0.82 -12.01
N ARG A 26 29.58 0.84 -13.21
CA ARG A 26 30.98 1.21 -13.51
C ARG A 26 31.33 2.70 -13.36
N GLU A 27 30.49 3.50 -12.72
CA GLU A 27 30.79 4.86 -12.32
C GLU A 27 30.42 5.03 -10.85
N GLY A 28 31.42 5.26 -10.00
CA GLY A 28 31.30 5.29 -8.54
C GLY A 28 30.46 6.45 -8.00
N LYS A 29 29.16 6.47 -8.29
CA LYS A 29 28.17 7.20 -7.51
C LYS A 29 27.34 6.20 -6.73
N PRO A 30 27.36 6.25 -5.39
CA PRO A 30 26.34 5.54 -4.62
C PRO A 30 24.98 6.04 -5.10
N VAL A 31 24.11 5.12 -5.52
CA VAL A 31 22.69 5.41 -5.70
C VAL A 31 22.18 5.72 -4.31
N THR A 32 22.25 6.99 -3.92
CA THR A 32 21.47 7.50 -2.79
C THR A 32 20.02 7.33 -3.22
N GLY A 33 19.41 6.22 -2.84
CA GLY A 33 17.96 6.12 -2.80
C GLY A 33 17.51 7.27 -1.91
N THR A 34 17.00 8.34 -2.53
CA THR A 34 16.50 9.49 -1.80
C THR A 34 15.28 9.00 -1.02
N THR A 35 15.49 8.60 0.23
CA THR A 35 14.40 8.32 1.18
C THR A 35 13.66 9.64 1.38
N ARG A 36 12.61 9.86 0.59
CA ARG A 36 11.75 11.03 0.74
C ARG A 36 11.01 10.87 2.06
N ALA A 37 11.05 11.91 2.89
CA ALA A 37 10.29 11.92 4.14
C ALA A 37 8.78 11.82 3.82
N PRO A 38 8.00 11.09 4.64
CA PRO A 38 6.54 11.06 4.50
C PRO A 38 5.98 12.49 4.54
N VAL A 39 5.08 12.82 3.61
CA VAL A 39 4.35 14.09 3.63
C VAL A 39 3.21 13.98 4.65
N ASP A 40 2.87 15.08 5.34
CA ASP A 40 1.78 15.10 6.33
C ASP A 40 0.41 14.81 5.69
N VAL A 41 0.21 15.28 4.47
CA VAL A 41 -1.00 15.07 3.68
C VAL A 41 -0.61 14.44 2.34
N LEU A 42 -1.00 13.18 2.16
CA LEU A 42 -0.84 12.46 0.89
C LEU A 42 -2.00 12.83 -0.04
N GLU A 43 -1.69 13.51 -1.15
CA GLU A 43 -2.65 13.88 -2.19
C GLU A 43 -2.55 12.98 -3.43
N PHE A 44 -1.33 12.51 -3.73
CA PHE A 44 -1.01 11.78 -4.94
C PHE A 44 -0.37 10.43 -4.62
N SER A 45 -0.73 9.38 -5.35
CA SER A 45 -0.14 8.05 -5.13
C SER A 45 1.33 7.98 -5.53
N ASP A 46 1.80 8.85 -6.43
CA ASP A 46 3.22 8.92 -6.81
C ASP A 46 4.13 9.40 -5.66
N ASP A 47 3.55 10.07 -4.65
CA ASP A 47 4.27 10.57 -3.48
C ASP A 47 4.37 9.54 -2.35
N LEU A 48 3.68 8.39 -2.48
CA LEU A 48 3.78 7.30 -1.52
C LEU A 48 5.21 6.76 -1.47
N VAL A 49 5.64 6.44 -0.25
CA VAL A 49 6.91 5.76 0.03
C VAL A 49 6.66 4.51 0.87
N GLU A 50 7.62 3.59 0.88
CA GLU A 50 7.53 2.36 1.70
C GLU A 50 7.24 2.67 3.19
N ALA A 51 7.81 3.76 3.70
CA ALA A 51 7.61 4.21 5.08
C ALA A 51 6.14 4.55 5.41
N ASP A 52 5.28 4.80 4.41
CA ASP A 52 3.85 5.03 4.62
C ASP A 52 3.07 3.73 4.90
N VAL A 53 3.59 2.59 4.43
CA VAL A 53 2.90 1.29 4.50
C VAL A 53 3.00 0.70 5.90
N GLN A 54 4.16 0.81 6.54
CA GLN A 54 4.43 0.14 7.81
C GLN A 54 3.45 0.55 8.93
N PRO A 55 3.17 1.85 9.18
CA PRO A 55 2.20 2.26 10.20
C PRO A 55 0.78 1.74 9.93
N LEU A 56 0.36 1.72 8.65
CA LEU A 56 -0.95 1.23 8.25
C LEU A 56 -1.07 -0.30 8.45
N ARG A 57 0.00 -1.03 8.10
CA ARG A 57 0.11 -2.47 8.35
C ARG A 57 -0.03 -2.78 9.83
N ASP A 58 0.76 -2.13 10.67
CA ASP A 58 0.77 -2.38 12.12
C ASP A 58 -0.59 -2.11 12.75
N PHE A 59 -1.24 -1.01 12.34
CA PHE A 59 -2.60 -0.69 12.77
C PHE A 59 -3.60 -1.77 12.36
N LEU A 60 -3.64 -2.15 11.09
CA LEU A 60 -4.57 -3.17 10.60
C LEU A 60 -4.33 -4.53 11.26
N THR A 61 -3.07 -4.95 11.41
CA THR A 61 -2.72 -6.19 12.10
C THR A 61 -3.22 -6.18 13.55
N ALA A 62 -3.01 -5.08 14.28
CA ALA A 62 -3.50 -4.95 15.64
C ALA A 62 -5.04 -5.04 15.71
N ARG A 63 -5.75 -4.30 14.85
CA ARG A 63 -7.22 -4.29 14.83
C ARG A 63 -7.81 -5.66 14.45
N LEU A 64 -7.24 -6.33 13.46
CA LEU A 64 -7.70 -7.64 13.02
C LEU A 64 -7.41 -8.72 14.06
N THR A 65 -6.26 -8.64 14.74
CA THR A 65 -5.92 -9.54 15.85
C THR A 65 -6.93 -9.41 16.99
N GLU A 66 -7.26 -8.18 17.40
CA GLU A 66 -8.31 -7.95 18.41
C GLU A 66 -9.66 -8.50 17.98
N LEU A 67 -10.02 -8.39 16.69
CA LEU A 67 -11.25 -8.99 16.18
C LEU A 67 -11.21 -10.52 16.24
N ILE A 68 -10.11 -11.16 15.87
CA ILE A 68 -9.93 -12.63 15.96
C ILE A 68 -10.10 -13.10 17.41
N GLU A 69 -9.50 -12.39 18.37
CA GLU A 69 -9.54 -12.73 19.79
C GLU A 69 -10.95 -12.63 20.39
N ARG A 70 -11.80 -11.75 19.85
CA ARG A 70 -13.21 -11.62 20.26
C ARG A 70 -14.11 -12.74 19.73
N GLN A 71 -13.67 -13.48 18.71
CA GLN A 71 -14.48 -14.56 18.12
C GLN A 71 -14.27 -15.90 18.84
N PRO A 72 -15.34 -16.70 19.03
CA PRO A 72 -15.22 -18.05 19.56
C PRO A 72 -14.25 -18.91 18.76
N PRO A 73 -13.40 -19.73 19.40
CA PRO A 73 -12.55 -20.69 18.69
C PRO A 73 -13.36 -21.60 17.77
N GLY A 74 -12.93 -21.74 16.52
CA GLY A 74 -13.57 -22.60 15.52
C GLY A 74 -14.82 -22.02 14.84
N SER A 75 -15.19 -20.76 15.14
CA SER A 75 -16.28 -20.07 14.43
C SER A 75 -15.89 -19.66 13.01
N ASP A 76 -16.88 -19.60 12.11
CA ASP A 76 -16.70 -19.13 10.73
C ASP A 76 -16.27 -17.66 10.71
N GLU A 77 -16.76 -16.84 11.64
CA GLU A 77 -16.35 -15.44 11.81
C GLU A 77 -14.86 -15.34 12.12
N ARG A 78 -14.35 -16.20 13.01
CA ARG A 78 -12.91 -16.24 13.32
C ARG A 78 -12.09 -16.59 12.09
N PHE A 79 -12.54 -17.57 11.31
CA PHE A 79 -11.87 -17.95 10.06
C PHE A 79 -11.90 -16.82 9.03
N ALA A 80 -13.04 -16.12 8.88
CA ALA A 80 -13.18 -15.01 7.96
C ALA A 80 -12.25 -13.84 8.32
N VAL A 81 -12.14 -13.48 9.61
CA VAL A 81 -11.22 -12.41 10.03
C VAL A 81 -9.75 -12.83 9.86
N ALA A 82 -9.42 -14.10 10.13
CA ALA A 82 -8.07 -14.62 9.87
C ALA A 82 -7.71 -14.56 8.38
N ALA A 83 -8.63 -14.97 7.49
CA ALA A 83 -8.44 -14.86 6.05
C ALA A 83 -8.28 -13.40 5.59
N LEU A 84 -9.06 -12.46 6.17
CA LEU A 84 -8.89 -11.04 5.90
C LEU A 84 -7.50 -10.53 6.35
N MET A 85 -7.00 -10.99 7.48
CA MET A 85 -5.65 -10.64 7.96
C MET A 85 -4.55 -11.15 7.02
N ASP A 86 -4.70 -12.36 6.47
CA ASP A 86 -3.78 -12.89 5.46
C ASP A 86 -3.82 -12.03 4.18
N HIS A 87 -5.01 -11.67 3.71
CA HIS A 87 -5.17 -10.80 2.54
C HIS A 87 -4.55 -9.41 2.76
N VAL A 88 -4.82 -8.76 3.89
CA VAL A 88 -4.20 -7.47 4.24
C VAL A 88 -2.68 -7.58 4.29
N THR A 89 -2.16 -8.67 4.84
CA THR A 89 -0.71 -8.91 4.91
C THR A 89 -0.10 -9.02 3.51
N LEU A 90 -0.73 -9.78 2.62
CA LEU A 90 -0.31 -9.91 1.23
C LEU A 90 -0.39 -8.58 0.47
N ASP A 91 -1.44 -7.80 0.69
CA ASP A 91 -1.59 -6.47 0.07
C ASP A 91 -0.53 -5.49 0.56
N CYS A 92 -0.18 -5.51 1.85
CA CYS A 92 0.92 -4.70 2.39
C CYS A 92 2.27 -5.09 1.78
N ILE A 93 2.55 -6.40 1.62
CA ILE A 93 3.78 -6.88 0.97
C ILE A 93 3.80 -6.42 -0.49
N GLY A 94 2.74 -6.70 -1.24
CA GLY A 94 2.64 -6.32 -2.65
C GLY A 94 2.69 -4.82 -2.90
N LEU A 95 2.18 -4.01 -1.96
CA LEU A 95 2.32 -2.55 -2.01
C LEU A 95 3.76 -2.12 -1.76
N SER A 96 4.43 -2.69 -0.76
CA SER A 96 5.83 -2.36 -0.43
C SER A 96 6.77 -2.70 -1.61
N ASP A 97 6.62 -3.89 -2.18
CA ASP A 97 7.38 -4.31 -3.37
C ASP A 97 7.11 -3.37 -4.56
N GLY A 98 5.85 -2.98 -4.75
CA GLY A 98 5.46 -2.04 -5.80
C GLY A 98 6.12 -0.67 -5.63
N LEU A 99 6.14 -0.14 -4.40
CA LEU A 99 6.76 1.15 -4.08
C LEU A 99 8.29 1.11 -4.25
N LEU A 100 8.95 0.02 -3.89
CA LEU A 100 10.38 -0.18 -4.15
C LEU A 100 10.68 -0.20 -5.65
N ALA A 101 9.90 -0.96 -6.43
CA ALA A 101 10.03 -0.99 -7.88
C ALA A 101 9.79 0.40 -8.51
N TRP A 102 8.77 1.11 -8.02
CA TRP A 102 8.45 2.47 -8.46
C TRP A 102 9.60 3.44 -8.20
N GLY A 103 10.17 3.42 -6.99
CA GLY A 103 11.36 4.22 -6.65
C GLY A 103 12.52 3.97 -7.61
N GLY A 104 12.73 2.71 -8.02
CA GLY A 104 13.72 2.35 -9.04
C GLY A 104 13.43 2.94 -10.42
N HIS A 105 12.18 2.97 -10.87
CA HIS A 105 11.80 3.61 -12.13
C HIS A 105 11.91 5.13 -12.09
N VAL A 106 11.52 5.76 -10.98
CA VAL A 106 11.66 7.21 -10.79
C VAL A 106 13.14 7.61 -10.83
N ALA A 107 14.01 6.87 -10.13
CA ALA A 107 15.45 7.11 -10.13
C ALA A 107 16.10 7.00 -11.52
N ARG A 108 15.54 6.16 -12.41
CA ARG A 108 15.97 6.00 -13.81
C ARG A 108 15.32 7.00 -14.78
N GLY A 109 14.50 7.95 -14.30
CA GLY A 109 13.76 8.88 -15.15
C GLY A 109 12.65 8.23 -16.00
N GLN A 110 12.21 7.03 -15.61
CA GLN A 110 11.23 6.22 -16.36
C GLN A 110 9.79 6.46 -15.89
N LYS A 111 9.55 7.46 -15.05
CA LYS A 111 8.25 7.78 -14.43
C LYS A 111 7.07 7.80 -15.42
N ASN A 112 7.32 8.30 -16.63
CA ASN A 112 6.31 8.52 -17.65
C ASN A 112 6.30 7.44 -18.75
N GLN A 113 7.07 6.35 -18.58
CA GLN A 113 7.12 5.28 -19.56
C GLN A 113 5.76 4.57 -19.64
N ALA A 114 5.25 4.40 -20.86
CA ALA A 114 4.00 3.67 -21.08
C ALA A 114 4.17 2.16 -20.81
N GLY A 115 3.03 1.46 -20.67
CA GLY A 115 3.01 0.01 -20.44
C GLY A 115 3.21 -0.34 -18.96
N HIS A 116 4.17 -1.22 -18.67
CA HIS A 116 4.33 -1.82 -17.34
C HIS A 116 4.49 -0.80 -16.21
N VAL A 117 5.19 0.32 -16.44
CA VAL A 117 5.36 1.37 -15.43
C VAL A 117 4.03 2.04 -15.07
N GLN A 118 3.13 2.24 -16.05
CA GLN A 118 1.79 2.77 -15.78
C GLN A 118 0.91 1.75 -15.06
N THR A 119 1.00 0.47 -15.43
CA THR A 119 0.32 -0.61 -14.68
C THR A 119 0.77 -0.62 -13.23
N LEU A 120 2.08 -0.55 -12.97
CA LEU A 120 2.64 -0.48 -11.62
C LEU A 120 2.09 0.71 -10.82
N ARG A 121 2.07 1.92 -11.41
CA ARG A 121 1.51 3.12 -10.76
C ARG A 121 0.04 2.94 -10.36
N GLN A 122 -0.76 2.34 -11.25
CA GLN A 122 -2.17 2.07 -11.01
C GLN A 122 -2.38 1.00 -9.92
N ASP A 123 -1.55 -0.04 -9.91
CA ASP A 123 -1.59 -1.12 -8.93
C ASP A 123 -1.24 -0.59 -7.53
N ILE A 124 -0.21 0.26 -7.42
CA ILE A 124 0.18 0.93 -6.16
C ILE A 124 -1.01 1.71 -5.59
N ARG A 125 -1.63 2.59 -6.42
CA ARG A 125 -2.81 3.34 -6.00
C ARG A 125 -3.95 2.42 -5.55
N SER A 126 -4.23 1.38 -6.31
CA SER A 126 -5.34 0.46 -6.04
C SER A 126 -5.16 -0.30 -4.74
N ARG A 127 -3.95 -0.82 -4.46
CA ARG A 127 -3.61 -1.49 -3.20
C ARG A 127 -3.67 -0.55 -2.01
N TRP A 128 -3.10 0.66 -2.12
CA TRP A 128 -3.19 1.67 -1.08
C TRP A 128 -4.65 2.00 -0.72
N ASN A 129 -5.49 2.25 -1.74
CA ASN A 129 -6.90 2.56 -1.53
C ASN A 129 -7.67 1.40 -0.89
N LEU A 130 -7.36 0.16 -1.26
CA LEU A 130 -7.95 -1.02 -0.62
C LEU A 130 -7.62 -1.07 0.89
N LEU A 131 -6.35 -0.91 1.25
CA LEU A 131 -5.91 -0.90 2.65
C LEU A 131 -6.54 0.26 3.44
N CYS A 132 -6.63 1.45 2.83
CA CYS A 132 -7.28 2.61 3.46
C CYS A 132 -8.78 2.39 3.68
N ARG A 133 -9.49 1.74 2.73
CA ARG A 133 -10.90 1.37 2.93
C ARG A 133 -11.08 0.39 4.07
N THR A 134 -10.19 -0.59 4.19
CA THR A 134 -10.20 -1.51 5.33
C THR A 134 -9.95 -0.75 6.63
N ALA A 135 -8.97 0.15 6.69
CA ALA A 135 -8.68 0.94 7.88
C ALA A 135 -9.83 1.88 8.28
N ALA A 136 -10.60 2.37 7.31
CA ALA A 136 -11.74 3.26 7.55
C ALA A 136 -12.84 2.61 8.41
N CYS A 137 -12.90 1.27 8.51
CA CYS A 137 -13.76 0.56 9.46
C CYS A 137 -13.47 0.94 10.93
N TRP A 138 -12.30 1.50 11.21
CA TRP A 138 -11.86 1.98 12.52
C TRP A 138 -11.56 3.49 12.54
N ARG A 139 -12.25 4.28 11.71
CA ARG A 139 -12.09 5.75 11.64
C ARG A 139 -12.15 6.45 13.00
N GLU A 140 -12.97 5.95 13.92
CA GLU A 140 -13.17 6.55 15.25
C GLU A 140 -12.09 6.10 16.26
N HIS A 141 -11.20 5.19 15.89
CA HIS A 141 -10.14 4.71 16.77
C HIS A 141 -9.06 5.80 16.95
N PRO A 142 -8.53 6.03 18.17
CA PRO A 142 -7.57 7.11 18.43
C PRO A 142 -6.24 6.97 17.68
N GLU A 143 -5.85 5.74 17.34
CA GLU A 143 -4.63 5.46 16.55
C GLU A 143 -4.86 5.58 15.04
N HIS A 144 -6.11 5.75 14.60
CA HIS A 144 -6.40 5.94 13.19
C HIS A 144 -5.82 7.28 12.70
N GLN A 145 -5.00 7.23 11.66
CA GLN A 145 -4.39 8.44 11.12
C GLN A 145 -5.20 9.02 9.95
N SER A 146 -5.43 10.32 9.96
CA SER A 146 -6.18 11.04 8.90
C SER A 146 -5.51 10.95 7.52
N ARG A 147 -4.21 10.66 7.47
CA ARG A 147 -3.45 10.42 6.24
C ARG A 147 -3.86 9.14 5.50
N TRP A 148 -4.46 8.16 6.18
CA TRP A 148 -4.92 6.91 5.58
C TRP A 148 -6.25 7.13 4.86
N ARG A 149 -6.15 7.71 3.67
CA ARG A 149 -7.28 8.05 2.82
C ARG A 149 -7.04 7.55 1.40
N GLU A 150 -8.14 7.33 0.69
CA GLU A 150 -8.07 7.00 -0.73
C GLU A 150 -7.46 8.15 -1.53
N LEU A 151 -6.57 7.80 -2.46
CA LEU A 151 -5.92 8.70 -3.38
C LEU A 151 -6.58 8.55 -4.74
N TYR A 152 -7.20 9.63 -5.21
CA TYR A 152 -7.92 9.65 -6.49
C TYR A 152 -6.98 9.91 -7.67
N HIS A 153 -5.92 10.68 -7.44
CA HIS A 153 -5.00 11.12 -8.48
C HIS A 153 -3.63 10.46 -8.32
N LEU A 154 -2.95 10.28 -9.47
CA LEU A 154 -1.62 9.67 -9.50
C LEU A 154 -0.56 10.73 -9.21
N CYS A 155 -0.73 11.91 -9.81
CA CYS A 155 0.11 13.09 -9.72
C CYS A 155 -0.74 14.34 -10.07
N ALA A 156 -0.15 15.53 -9.94
CA ALA A 156 -0.79 16.79 -10.28
C ALA A 156 -1.27 16.82 -11.74
N GLU A 157 -0.44 16.35 -12.69
CA GLU A 157 -0.80 16.34 -14.12
C GLU A 157 -1.99 15.40 -14.39
N HIS A 158 -2.11 14.30 -13.64
CA HIS A 158 -3.28 13.42 -13.73
C HIS A 158 -4.53 14.07 -13.15
N ALA A 159 -4.40 14.87 -12.08
CA ALA A 159 -5.52 15.62 -11.53
C ALA A 159 -6.05 16.65 -12.54
N GLU A 160 -5.16 17.46 -13.12
CA GLU A 160 -5.51 18.45 -14.15
C GLU A 160 -6.19 17.79 -15.36
N PHE A 161 -5.64 16.68 -15.86
CA PHE A 161 -6.23 15.93 -16.97
C PHE A 161 -7.65 15.43 -16.65
N VAL A 162 -7.84 14.89 -15.45
CA VAL A 162 -9.14 14.37 -14.98
C VAL A 162 -10.16 15.50 -14.85
N GLU A 163 -9.76 16.65 -14.30
CA GLU A 163 -10.61 17.84 -14.18
C GLU A 163 -11.03 18.39 -15.55
N GLN A 164 -10.12 18.48 -16.52
CA GLN A 164 -10.45 18.91 -17.89
C GLN A 164 -11.43 17.95 -18.56
N THR A 165 -11.19 16.65 -18.46
CA THR A 165 -12.03 15.62 -19.09
C THR A 165 -13.43 15.56 -18.47
N MET A 166 -13.53 15.72 -17.14
CA MET A 166 -14.83 15.74 -16.45
C MET A 166 -15.54 17.10 -16.55
N GLY A 167 -14.80 18.20 -16.61
CA GLY A 167 -15.32 19.55 -16.84
C GLY A 167 -15.95 19.69 -18.23
N ASP A 168 -15.28 19.17 -19.26
CA ASP A 168 -15.79 19.16 -20.64
C ASP A 168 -17.02 18.24 -20.79
N ALA A 169 -17.12 17.15 -20.01
CA ALA A 169 -18.29 16.28 -20.00
C ALA A 169 -19.56 16.96 -19.41
N SER A 170 -19.41 18.01 -18.60
CA SER A 170 -20.53 18.81 -18.09
C SER A 170 -21.08 19.81 -19.13
N SER A 171 -20.29 20.10 -20.17
CA SER A 171 -20.68 20.93 -21.33
C SER A 171 -21.20 20.03 -22.46
N GLY A 172 -22.20 19.21 -22.16
CA GLY A 172 -22.85 18.36 -23.17
C GLY A 172 -23.54 19.19 -24.27
N PRO A 173 -23.58 18.72 -25.54
CA PRO A 173 -24.12 19.44 -26.70
C PRO A 173 -25.66 19.54 -26.74
N TYR A 174 -26.35 19.29 -25.63
CA TYR A 174 -27.81 19.39 -25.54
C TYR A 174 -28.23 20.76 -25.00
N GLU A 175 -27.81 21.83 -25.67
CA GLU A 175 -28.65 23.03 -25.71
C GLU A 175 -29.91 22.66 -26.49
N VAL A 176 -30.97 22.32 -25.76
CA VAL A 176 -32.32 22.26 -26.31
C VAL A 176 -32.67 23.66 -26.79
N ARG A 177 -32.41 23.94 -28.08
CA ARG A 177 -33.03 25.05 -28.79
C ARG A 177 -34.52 24.78 -28.83
N ALA A 178 -35.24 25.32 -27.86
CA ALA A 178 -36.66 25.58 -28.00
C ALA A 178 -36.81 26.63 -29.12
N HIS A 179 -37.17 26.16 -30.32
CA HIS A 179 -37.70 27.04 -31.36
C HIS A 179 -39.21 27.23 -31.12
N PRO A 180 -39.72 28.47 -31.27
CA PRO A 180 -41.13 28.81 -31.09
C PRO A 180 -42.05 28.20 -32.16
#